data_AF-A0A1H9U1Z3-F1
#
_entry.id   AF-A0A1H9U1Z3-F1
#
_cell.length_a   1.000
_cell.length_b   1.000
_cell.length_c   1.000
_cell.angle_alpha   90.00
_cell.angle_beta   90.00
_cell.angle_gamma   90.00
#
_symmetry.space_group_name_H-M   'P 1'
#
loop_
_entity.id
_entity.type
_entity.pdbx_description
1 polymer ?
#
loop_
_entity_poly.entity_id
_entity_poly.type
_entity_poly.pdbx_seq_one_letter_code
_entity_poly.pdbx_strand_id
1 'polypeptide(L)'
;MSGRPVGPRSPHLEVLSRLFAEALGTDRFGVADDFFRAGGNSVDVMRLVSRIRSAFGVALAPDVVFRNPTVLGVAAHLDMDTDGGDALDTLLVLRARGTRPPLFCVHPGGGMSWCYTALLGSLDPGTPLYGLQSRGLKPGDVPVTGGIEEMVDDCLGLISGVQPEGPYHLLGWSFGGTLAHALACRLQKEGEEVALLAAMDAEPTTSPTHREDRVPTARELLLGLLHEFGYDQRELAKVPLRPDRVAALLRREGSAMAYLEPSHIHAVIDVYTNNQRAMYGYEPGVFRGDLHLFAAVDDADDVWLDPSRWTPYITGEVRTHSLACTHRSIVRRGPMAEIAQILNSLTV
;
A
#
# COMPACT_ATOMS: atom_id res chain seq x y z
N MET A 1 -7.50 -35.19 9.39
CA MET A 1 -6.37 -34.30 9.72
C MET A 1 -6.85 -32.87 9.59
N SER A 2 -6.80 -32.13 10.70
CA SER A 2 -7.28 -30.76 10.83
C SER A 2 -6.55 -29.84 9.84
N GLY A 3 -7.27 -29.32 8.85
CA GLY A 3 -6.75 -28.25 8.00
C GLY A 3 -6.61 -26.99 8.84
N ARG A 4 -5.38 -26.58 9.09
CA ARG A 4 -5.06 -25.31 9.77
C ARG A 4 -5.81 -24.18 9.03
N PRO A 5 -6.56 -23.30 9.72
CA PRO A 5 -7.24 -22.20 9.06
C PRO A 5 -6.20 -21.34 8.32
N VAL A 6 -6.42 -21.15 7.03
CA VAL A 6 -5.61 -20.28 6.18
C VAL A 6 -5.88 -18.85 6.65
N GLY A 7 -4.88 -18.19 7.25
CA GLY A 7 -4.97 -16.79 7.68
C GLY A 7 -5.15 -15.81 6.50
N PRO A 8 -5.22 -14.50 6.78
CA PRO A 8 -5.23 -13.47 5.73
C PRO A 8 -4.07 -13.73 4.75
N ARG A 9 -4.37 -13.88 3.46
CA ARG A 9 -3.33 -14.21 2.46
C ARG A 9 -2.54 -12.96 2.09
N SER A 10 -1.22 -13.13 1.97
CA SER A 10 -0.26 -12.07 1.68
C SER A 10 -0.63 -11.28 0.41
N PRO A 11 -0.45 -9.93 0.39
CA PRO A 11 -0.62 -9.11 -0.81
C PRO A 11 0.27 -9.56 -1.99
N HIS A 12 1.35 -10.31 -1.72
CA HIS A 12 2.17 -10.93 -2.77
C HIS A 12 1.36 -11.92 -3.63
N LEU A 13 0.37 -12.60 -3.06
CA LEU A 13 -0.46 -13.56 -3.79
C LEU A 13 -1.38 -12.87 -4.79
N GLU A 14 -1.87 -11.66 -4.52
CA GLU A 14 -2.65 -10.88 -5.51
C GLU A 14 -1.77 -10.46 -6.68
N VAL A 15 -0.55 -10.00 -6.36
CA VAL A 15 0.43 -9.63 -7.38
C VAL A 15 0.78 -10.84 -8.23
N LEU A 16 1.07 -12.00 -7.62
CA LEU A 16 1.38 -13.23 -8.35
C LEU A 16 0.20 -13.70 -9.20
N SER A 17 -1.02 -13.79 -8.66
CA SER A 17 -2.21 -14.15 -9.44
C SER A 17 -2.40 -13.26 -10.66
N ARG A 18 -2.17 -11.95 -10.51
CA ARG A 18 -2.21 -11.02 -11.63
C ARG A 18 -1.09 -11.30 -12.65
N LEU A 19 0.14 -11.55 -12.22
CA LEU A 19 1.25 -11.87 -13.12
C LEU A 19 0.99 -13.17 -13.91
N PHE A 20 0.36 -14.17 -13.28
CA PHE A 20 -0.09 -15.39 -13.95
C PHE A 20 -1.16 -15.09 -15.00
N ALA A 21 -2.20 -14.34 -14.64
CA ALA A 21 -3.25 -13.94 -15.57
C ALA A 21 -2.69 -13.19 -16.80
N GLU A 22 -1.76 -12.26 -16.57
CA GLU A 22 -1.10 -11.51 -17.64
C GLU A 22 -0.22 -12.35 -18.55
N ALA A 23 0.47 -13.34 -18.00
CA ALA A 23 1.28 -14.26 -18.79
C ALA A 23 0.40 -15.08 -19.75
N LEU A 24 -0.81 -15.43 -19.32
CA LEU A 24 -1.80 -16.20 -20.09
C LEU A 24 -2.72 -15.32 -20.95
N GLY A 25 -2.74 -14.01 -20.74
CA GLY A 25 -3.70 -13.10 -21.39
C GLY A 25 -5.14 -13.28 -20.91
N THR A 26 -5.35 -13.68 -19.65
CA THR A 26 -6.67 -13.83 -19.03
C THR A 26 -6.98 -12.66 -18.09
N ASP A 27 -8.27 -12.46 -17.79
CA ASP A 27 -8.70 -11.40 -16.88
C ASP A 27 -8.34 -11.69 -15.42
N ARG A 28 -8.42 -12.96 -15.01
CA ARG A 28 -8.13 -13.43 -13.66
C ARG A 28 -7.44 -14.80 -13.72
N PHE A 29 -6.71 -15.10 -12.65
CA PHE A 29 -6.12 -16.41 -12.42
C PHE A 29 -6.23 -16.73 -10.93
N GLY A 30 -6.83 -17.87 -10.59
CA GLY A 30 -7.02 -18.29 -9.22
C GLY A 30 -5.71 -18.73 -8.57
N VAL A 31 -5.58 -18.46 -7.28
CA VAL A 31 -4.38 -18.79 -6.48
C VAL A 31 -4.03 -20.30 -6.47
N ALA A 32 -5.02 -21.16 -6.70
CA ALA A 32 -4.86 -22.61 -6.75
C ALA A 32 -5.05 -23.19 -8.16
N ASP A 33 -5.28 -22.33 -9.17
CA ASP A 33 -5.44 -22.76 -10.55
C ASP A 33 -4.09 -23.26 -11.09
N ASP A 34 -4.15 -24.29 -11.94
CA ASP A 34 -2.97 -24.87 -12.58
C ASP A 34 -2.69 -24.17 -13.91
N PHE A 35 -1.50 -23.60 -14.02
CA PHE A 35 -1.04 -22.77 -15.14
C PHE A 35 -1.09 -23.51 -16.48
N PHE A 36 -0.73 -24.79 -16.50
CA PHE A 36 -0.70 -25.59 -17.72
C PHE A 36 -2.10 -26.08 -18.09
N ARG A 37 -2.95 -26.39 -17.10
CA ARG A 37 -4.38 -26.68 -17.35
C ARG A 37 -5.14 -25.46 -17.87
N ALA A 38 -4.71 -24.25 -17.51
CA ALA A 38 -5.24 -23.00 -18.02
C ALA A 38 -4.73 -22.63 -19.44
N GLY A 39 -3.90 -23.48 -20.06
CA GLY A 39 -3.41 -23.29 -21.43
C GLY A 39 -2.02 -22.66 -21.55
N GLY A 40 -1.31 -22.46 -20.45
CA GLY A 40 0.05 -21.92 -20.46
C GLY A 40 1.06 -22.82 -21.16
N ASN A 41 1.99 -22.21 -21.90
CA ASN A 41 3.09 -22.91 -22.56
C ASN A 41 4.47 -22.33 -22.15
N SER A 42 5.55 -22.87 -22.72
CA SER A 42 6.93 -22.47 -22.37
C SER A 42 7.22 -20.98 -22.61
N VAL A 43 6.61 -20.35 -23.61
CA VAL A 43 6.77 -18.90 -23.85
C VAL A 43 6.13 -18.11 -22.73
N ASP A 44 4.95 -18.54 -22.29
CA ASP A 44 4.22 -17.89 -21.18
C ASP A 44 4.95 -18.10 -19.85
N VAL A 45 5.56 -19.27 -19.63
CA VAL A 45 6.45 -19.51 -18.47
C VAL A 45 7.60 -18.51 -18.46
N MET A 46 8.28 -18.30 -19.59
CA MET A 46 9.40 -17.35 -19.66
C MET A 46 8.94 -15.92 -19.37
N ARG A 47 7.77 -15.51 -19.89
CA ARG A 47 7.15 -14.21 -19.59
C ARG A 47 6.81 -14.07 -18.11
N LEU A 48 6.18 -15.09 -17.53
CA LEU A 48 5.80 -15.12 -16.12
C LEU A 48 7.03 -14.98 -15.23
N VAL A 49 8.06 -15.79 -15.46
CA VAL A 49 9.32 -15.75 -14.70
C VAL A 49 9.97 -14.38 -14.81
N SER A 50 10.07 -13.80 -16.00
CA SER A 50 10.64 -12.46 -16.18
C SER A 50 9.88 -11.40 -15.37
N ARG A 51 8.54 -11.46 -15.36
CA ARG A 51 7.70 -10.53 -14.61
C ARG A 51 7.85 -10.71 -13.10
N ILE A 52 7.88 -11.95 -12.60
CA ILE A 52 8.06 -12.23 -11.16
C ILE A 52 9.44 -11.73 -10.69
N ARG A 53 10.50 -12.02 -11.45
CA ARG A 53 11.86 -11.53 -11.14
C ARG A 53 11.89 -10.01 -11.05
N SER A 54 11.27 -9.33 -12.02
CA SER A 54 11.19 -7.86 -12.04
C SER A 54 10.38 -7.33 -10.86
N ALA A 55 9.22 -7.93 -10.58
CA ALA A 55 8.32 -7.46 -9.53
C ALA A 55 8.94 -7.56 -8.14
N PHE A 56 9.54 -8.71 -7.83
CA PHE A 56 9.95 -9.04 -6.47
C PHE A 56 11.47 -9.01 -6.24
N GLY A 57 12.27 -8.74 -7.27
CA GLY A 57 13.74 -8.74 -7.16
C GLY A 57 14.31 -10.13 -6.82
N VAL A 58 13.59 -11.20 -7.17
CA VAL A 58 13.96 -12.59 -6.85
C VAL A 58 14.64 -13.28 -8.03
N ALA A 59 15.48 -14.28 -7.73
CA ALA A 59 15.95 -15.23 -8.73
C ALA A 59 14.98 -16.42 -8.81
N LEU A 60 14.19 -16.50 -9.89
CA LEU A 60 13.25 -17.60 -10.12
C LEU A 60 13.64 -18.37 -11.38
N ALA A 61 13.94 -19.66 -11.30
CA ALA A 61 14.24 -20.47 -12.48
C ALA A 61 12.94 -20.99 -13.17
N PRO A 62 12.89 -21.13 -14.51
CA PRO A 62 11.69 -21.61 -15.20
C PRO A 62 11.19 -22.99 -14.75
N ASP A 63 12.10 -23.90 -14.36
CA ASP A 63 11.77 -25.24 -13.88
C ASP A 63 10.90 -25.22 -12.61
N VAL A 64 10.99 -24.14 -11.82
CA VAL A 64 10.15 -23.95 -10.64
C VAL A 64 8.67 -23.89 -11.01
N VAL A 65 8.31 -23.18 -12.08
CA VAL A 65 6.91 -23.05 -12.54
C VAL A 65 6.40 -24.39 -13.03
N PHE A 66 7.25 -25.22 -13.66
CA PHE A 66 6.88 -26.57 -14.06
C PHE A 66 6.62 -27.49 -12.86
N ARG A 67 7.40 -27.36 -11.78
CA ARG A 67 7.22 -28.16 -10.55
C ARG A 67 6.09 -27.65 -9.66
N ASN A 68 5.81 -26.36 -9.73
CA ASN A 68 4.84 -25.65 -8.90
C ASN A 68 3.91 -24.82 -9.78
N PRO A 69 2.99 -25.45 -10.55
CA PRO A 69 2.22 -24.76 -11.59
C PRO A 69 1.08 -23.89 -11.05
N THR A 70 1.13 -23.47 -9.78
CA THR A 70 0.10 -22.65 -9.14
C THR A 70 0.73 -21.44 -8.49
N VAL A 71 -0.04 -20.37 -8.30
CA VAL A 71 0.41 -19.18 -7.56
C VAL A 71 0.88 -19.54 -6.16
N LEU A 72 0.12 -20.38 -5.46
CA LEU A 72 0.49 -20.89 -4.14
C LEU A 72 1.82 -21.65 -4.15
N GLY A 73 2.03 -22.51 -5.15
CA GLY A 73 3.27 -23.29 -5.25
C GLY A 73 4.49 -22.41 -5.55
N VAL A 74 4.34 -21.43 -6.44
CA VAL A 74 5.43 -20.48 -6.73
C VAL A 74 5.72 -19.58 -5.53
N ALA A 75 4.68 -19.10 -4.83
CA ALA A 75 4.85 -18.31 -3.62
C ALA A 75 5.59 -19.09 -2.54
N ALA A 76 5.19 -20.35 -2.32
CA ALA A 76 5.86 -21.24 -1.36
C ALA A 76 7.33 -21.45 -1.71
N HIS A 77 7.66 -21.61 -2.99
CA HIS A 77 9.05 -21.77 -3.41
C HIS A 77 9.90 -20.51 -3.18
N LEU A 78 9.28 -19.33 -3.29
CA LEU A 78 9.97 -18.05 -3.12
C LEU A 78 10.06 -17.61 -1.66
N ASP A 79 9.66 -18.48 -0.71
CA ASP A 79 9.48 -18.14 0.70
C ASP A 79 8.60 -16.87 0.88
N MET A 80 7.70 -16.62 -0.08
CA MET A 80 6.74 -15.51 -0.03
C MET A 80 5.58 -15.93 0.85
N ASP A 81 5.77 -15.74 2.16
CA ASP A 81 4.79 -15.98 3.23
C ASP A 81 3.73 -17.03 2.90
N THR A 82 4.18 -18.27 2.78
CA THR A 82 3.31 -19.43 2.94
C THR A 82 3.38 -20.02 4.35
N ASP A 83 4.27 -19.50 5.23
CA ASP A 83 4.58 -20.14 6.52
C ASP A 83 4.76 -19.24 7.77
N GLY A 84 4.47 -17.92 7.79
CA GLY A 84 4.38 -17.26 9.12
C GLY A 84 4.33 -15.74 9.31
N GLY A 85 4.61 -14.89 8.31
CA GLY A 85 4.27 -13.46 8.40
C GLY A 85 2.79 -13.26 8.12
N ASP A 86 2.08 -12.58 9.01
CA ASP A 86 0.67 -12.30 8.82
C ASP A 86 0.54 -11.00 8.02
N ALA A 87 -0.24 -11.00 6.95
CA ALA A 87 -0.43 -9.88 6.02
C ALA A 87 -0.84 -8.56 6.70
N LEU A 88 -1.33 -8.64 7.94
CA LEU A 88 -1.70 -7.52 8.80
C LEU A 88 -0.58 -7.09 9.76
N ASP A 89 0.64 -7.64 9.67
CA ASP A 89 1.81 -7.23 10.46
C ASP A 89 2.11 -5.75 10.25
N THR A 90 2.50 -5.04 11.32
CA THR A 90 2.77 -3.60 11.26
C THR A 90 3.88 -3.24 10.28
N LEU A 91 4.83 -4.14 10.06
CA LEU A 91 5.81 -4.02 8.98
C LEU A 91 5.48 -5.01 7.85
N LEU A 92 4.90 -4.49 6.78
CA LEU A 92 4.61 -5.26 5.57
C LEU A 92 5.83 -5.27 4.64
N VAL A 93 6.49 -6.42 4.55
CA VAL A 93 7.64 -6.59 3.67
C VAL A 93 7.17 -6.87 2.24
N LEU A 94 7.15 -5.85 1.38
CA LEU A 94 6.74 -5.98 -0.02
C LEU A 94 7.87 -6.54 -0.89
N ARG A 95 9.09 -6.05 -0.67
CA ARG A 95 10.33 -6.54 -1.30
C ARG A 95 11.51 -6.31 -0.37
N ALA A 96 12.02 -7.37 0.25
CA ALA A 96 13.07 -7.26 1.27
C ALA A 96 14.47 -6.96 0.70
N ARG A 97 14.74 -7.44 -0.52
CA ARG A 97 16.09 -7.44 -1.12
C ARG A 97 16.22 -6.35 -2.18
N GLY A 98 17.41 -5.79 -2.28
CA GLY A 98 17.75 -4.74 -3.24
C GLY A 98 19.14 -4.19 -2.97
N THR A 99 19.66 -3.42 -3.93
CA THR A 99 20.96 -2.73 -3.85
C THR A 99 20.83 -1.21 -3.66
N ARG A 100 19.62 -0.67 -3.74
CA ARG A 100 19.31 0.74 -3.47
C ARG A 100 18.81 0.94 -2.04
N PRO A 101 18.80 2.18 -1.54
CA PRO A 101 18.15 2.49 -0.28
C PRO A 101 16.69 2.02 -0.23
N PRO A 102 16.19 1.51 0.92
CA PRO A 102 14.79 1.14 1.10
C PRO A 102 13.83 2.32 0.92
N LEU A 103 12.68 2.06 0.29
CA LEU A 103 11.53 2.96 0.29
C LEU A 103 10.53 2.49 1.35
N PHE A 104 10.25 3.35 2.33
CA PHE A 104 9.23 3.11 3.35
C PHE A 104 7.94 3.83 2.99
N CYS A 105 6.87 3.06 2.80
CA CYS A 105 5.56 3.56 2.41
C CYS A 105 4.60 3.56 3.60
N VAL A 106 4.16 4.75 4.02
CA VAL A 106 3.30 4.96 5.19
C VAL A 106 1.84 4.69 4.84
N HIS A 107 1.11 3.96 5.68
CA HIS A 107 -0.27 3.60 5.40
C HIS A 107 -1.19 4.82 5.17
N PRO A 108 -2.22 4.69 4.33
CA PRO A 108 -3.29 5.67 4.22
C PRO A 108 -4.22 5.61 5.45
N GLY A 109 -5.30 6.39 5.43
CA GLY A 109 -6.21 6.50 6.58
C GLY A 109 -6.71 5.16 7.10
N GLY A 110 -6.97 4.17 6.22
CA GLY A 110 -7.43 2.83 6.60
C GLY A 110 -6.40 1.92 7.27
N GLY A 111 -5.13 2.34 7.38
CA GLY A 111 -4.09 1.61 8.12
C GLY A 111 -3.34 0.53 7.34
N MET A 112 -3.82 0.12 6.16
CA MET A 112 -3.21 -0.95 5.36
C MET A 112 -2.33 -0.41 4.24
N SER A 113 -1.08 -0.88 4.18
CA SER A 113 -0.11 -0.47 3.15
C SER A 113 -0.16 -1.33 1.88
N TRP A 114 -1.26 -2.04 1.67
CA TRP A 114 -1.43 -2.99 0.56
C TRP A 114 -1.50 -2.28 -0.81
N CYS A 115 -1.95 -1.02 -0.83
CA CYS A 115 -2.00 -0.20 -2.05
C CYS A 115 -0.62 -0.03 -2.70
N TYR A 116 0.47 -0.07 -1.93
CA TYR A 116 1.84 0.07 -2.44
C TYR A 116 2.35 -1.18 -3.18
N THR A 117 1.64 -2.31 -3.13
CA THR A 117 1.93 -3.47 -4.01
C THR A 117 1.86 -3.11 -5.49
N ALA A 118 1.11 -2.06 -5.85
CA ALA A 118 1.03 -1.54 -7.20
C ALA A 118 2.39 -1.02 -7.73
N LEU A 119 3.34 -0.68 -6.85
CA LEU A 119 4.69 -0.24 -7.21
C LEU A 119 5.58 -1.40 -7.68
N LEU A 120 5.37 -2.63 -7.21
CA LEU A 120 6.32 -3.74 -7.41
C LEU A 120 6.67 -3.96 -8.89
N GLY A 121 5.72 -3.78 -9.81
CA GLY A 121 5.94 -4.02 -11.24
C GLY A 121 6.73 -2.93 -11.99
N SER A 122 6.87 -1.74 -11.41
CA SER A 122 7.44 -0.57 -12.10
C SER A 122 8.56 0.12 -11.31
N LEU A 123 8.58 -0.03 -9.99
CA LEU A 123 9.66 0.45 -9.14
C LEU A 123 10.90 -0.41 -9.36
N ASP A 124 12.06 0.23 -9.44
CA ASP A 124 13.33 -0.43 -9.76
C ASP A 124 13.51 -1.70 -8.89
N PRO A 125 13.76 -2.87 -9.49
CA PRO A 125 13.92 -4.13 -8.76
C PRO A 125 14.98 -4.11 -7.65
N GLY A 126 15.95 -3.21 -7.74
CA GLY A 126 16.99 -2.98 -6.75
C GLY A 126 16.54 -2.17 -5.53
N THR A 127 15.32 -1.62 -5.46
CA THR A 127 14.84 -0.83 -4.32
C THR A 127 14.06 -1.72 -3.34
N PRO A 128 14.56 -2.00 -2.11
CA PRO A 128 13.74 -2.63 -1.08
C PRO A 128 12.48 -1.80 -0.80
N LEU A 129 11.34 -2.45 -0.60
CA LEU A 129 10.04 -1.81 -0.45
C LEU A 129 9.32 -2.35 0.79
N TYR A 130 8.97 -1.45 1.70
CA TYR A 130 8.32 -1.76 2.96
C TYR A 130 7.06 -0.91 3.14
N GLY A 131 5.96 -1.53 3.55
CA GLY A 131 4.76 -0.83 3.99
C GLY A 131 4.72 -0.74 5.51
N LEU A 132 4.50 0.45 6.05
CA LEU A 132 4.26 0.67 7.48
C LEU A 132 2.74 0.65 7.71
N GLN A 133 2.22 -0.37 8.37
CA GLN A 133 0.79 -0.55 8.66
C GLN A 133 0.47 -0.09 10.08
N SER A 134 -0.74 0.43 10.27
CA SER A 134 -1.20 0.84 11.59
C SER A 134 -1.35 -0.37 12.51
N ARG A 135 -0.94 -0.22 13.78
CA ARG A 135 -1.37 -1.10 14.85
C ARG A 135 -2.90 -1.10 14.98
N GLY A 136 -3.44 -2.22 15.44
CA GLY A 136 -4.89 -2.38 15.68
C GLY A 136 -5.63 -3.10 14.57
N LEU A 137 -4.95 -3.45 13.46
CA LEU A 137 -5.53 -4.26 12.39
C LEU A 137 -5.70 -5.73 12.79
N LYS A 138 -4.86 -6.23 13.70
CA LYS A 138 -4.95 -7.60 14.20
C LYS A 138 -5.75 -7.69 15.51
N PRO A 139 -6.52 -8.78 15.69
CA PRO A 139 -7.10 -9.09 16.98
C PRO A 139 -6.01 -9.18 18.08
N GLY A 140 -6.14 -8.37 19.12
CA GLY A 140 -5.20 -8.35 20.25
C GLY A 140 -4.11 -7.29 20.16
N ASP A 141 -3.98 -6.58 19.04
CA ASP A 141 -3.12 -5.40 18.95
C ASP A 141 -3.66 -4.27 19.83
N VAL A 142 -2.75 -3.50 20.41
CA VAL A 142 -3.06 -2.23 21.06
C VAL A 142 -2.87 -1.12 20.02
N PRO A 143 -3.95 -0.45 19.55
CA PRO A 143 -3.82 0.65 18.60
C PRO A 143 -3.14 1.86 19.24
N VAL A 144 -2.42 2.62 18.42
CA VAL A 144 -1.78 3.88 18.81
C VAL A 144 -2.81 5.00 18.76
N THR A 145 -3.13 5.62 19.90
CA THR A 145 -4.24 6.59 20.00
C THR A 145 -3.84 8.01 20.43
N GLY A 146 -2.58 8.25 20.79
CA GLY A 146 -2.06 9.53 21.30
C GLY A 146 -1.69 10.56 20.23
N GLY A 147 -2.22 10.43 19.02
CA GLY A 147 -2.03 11.39 17.93
C GLY A 147 -0.80 11.13 17.05
N ILE A 148 -0.49 12.08 16.17
CA ILE A 148 0.55 11.93 15.13
C ILE A 148 1.93 11.65 15.72
N GLU A 149 2.31 12.29 16.82
CA GLU A 149 3.65 12.11 17.41
C GLU A 149 3.87 10.67 17.94
N GLU A 150 2.86 10.05 18.55
CA GLU A 150 2.95 8.65 18.99
C GLU A 150 2.98 7.69 17.79
N MET A 151 2.24 8.01 16.72
CA MET A 151 2.28 7.24 15.47
C MET A 151 3.65 7.35 14.78
N VAL A 152 4.29 8.51 14.84
CA VAL A 152 5.67 8.72 14.38
C VAL A 152 6.62 7.84 15.17
N ASP A 153 6.54 7.83 16.51
CA ASP A 153 7.40 6.99 17.36
C ASP A 153 7.23 5.50 17.04
N ASP A 154 5.98 5.03 16.83
CA ASP A 154 5.69 3.65 16.43
C ASP A 154 6.31 3.31 15.06
N CYS A 155 6.12 4.18 14.06
CA CYS A 155 6.68 4.00 12.73
C CYS A 155 8.22 4.02 12.71
N LEU A 156 8.85 4.91 13.48
CA LEU A 156 10.31 4.96 13.60
C LEU A 156 10.87 3.68 14.24
N GLY A 157 10.17 3.11 15.24
CA GLY A 157 10.54 1.82 15.80
C GLY A 157 10.60 0.70 14.74
N LEU A 158 9.68 0.71 13.77
CA LEU A 158 9.68 -0.24 12.66
C LEU A 158 10.79 0.05 11.63
N ILE A 159 10.97 1.33 11.27
CA ILE A 159 12.00 1.76 10.32
C ILE A 159 13.40 1.41 10.84
N SER A 160 13.71 1.74 12.09
CA SER A 160 15.02 1.48 12.71
C SER A 160 15.33 -0.02 12.84
N GLY A 161 14.30 -0.87 12.89
CA GLY A 161 14.47 -2.33 12.83
C GLY A 161 14.97 -2.84 11.47
N VAL A 162 14.77 -2.07 10.40
CA VAL A 162 15.21 -2.38 9.02
C VAL A 162 16.47 -1.61 8.65
N GLN A 163 16.47 -0.30 8.90
CA GLN A 163 17.53 0.64 8.54
C GLN A 163 17.81 1.57 9.73
N PRO A 164 18.85 1.30 10.53
CA PRO A 164 19.15 2.09 11.73
C PRO A 164 19.63 3.52 11.47
N GLU A 165 20.22 3.79 10.30
CA GLU A 165 20.81 5.09 9.94
C GLU A 165 20.39 5.49 8.51
N GLY A 166 20.25 6.79 8.27
CA GLY A 166 19.90 7.35 6.97
C GLY A 166 20.96 7.12 5.86
N PRO A 167 20.69 7.60 4.63
CA PRO A 167 19.55 8.44 4.27
C PRO A 167 18.23 7.65 4.12
N TYR A 168 17.14 8.25 4.61
CA TYR A 168 15.79 7.68 4.54
C TYR A 168 15.03 8.12 3.29
N HIS A 169 14.19 7.22 2.76
CA HIS A 169 13.27 7.49 1.66
C HIS A 169 11.84 7.16 2.09
N LEU A 170 10.99 8.18 2.11
CA LEU A 170 9.63 8.10 2.64
C LEU A 170 8.61 8.43 1.56
N LEU A 171 7.57 7.61 1.46
CA LEU A 171 6.42 7.83 0.60
C LEU A 171 5.14 7.66 1.42
N GLY A 172 4.13 8.49 1.19
CA GLY A 172 2.83 8.30 1.83
C GLY A 172 1.67 8.81 0.99
N TRP A 173 0.59 8.05 0.91
CA TRP A 173 -0.66 8.42 0.25
C TRP A 173 -1.70 8.89 1.25
N SER A 174 -2.41 9.97 0.91
CA SER A 174 -3.48 10.53 1.74
C SER A 174 -2.96 10.87 3.13
N PHE A 175 -3.60 10.40 4.20
CA PHE A 175 -3.09 10.46 5.58
C PHE A 175 -1.61 10.07 5.71
N GLY A 176 -1.17 9.05 4.96
CA GLY A 176 0.20 8.57 4.99
C GLY A 176 1.20 9.62 4.52
N GLY A 177 0.81 10.55 3.63
CA GLY A 177 1.68 11.63 3.17
C GLY A 177 1.95 12.66 4.26
N THR A 178 0.91 13.00 5.05
CA THR A 178 1.04 13.83 6.26
C THR A 178 1.95 13.16 7.28
N LEU A 179 1.75 11.86 7.54
CA LEU A 179 2.56 11.13 8.51
C LEU A 179 4.01 10.90 8.02
N ALA A 180 4.23 10.72 6.72
CA ALA A 180 5.57 10.67 6.12
C ALA A 180 6.33 11.99 6.29
N HIS A 181 5.65 13.13 6.16
CA HIS A 181 6.24 14.43 6.45
C HIS A 181 6.58 14.61 7.93
N ALA A 182 5.69 14.17 8.83
CA ALA A 182 5.94 14.19 10.27
C ALA A 182 7.16 13.32 10.65
N LEU A 183 7.26 12.12 10.07
CA LEU A 183 8.43 11.24 10.19
C LEU A 183 9.70 11.93 9.72
N ALA A 184 9.68 12.54 8.53
CA ALA A 184 10.82 13.26 7.98
C ALA A 184 11.29 14.41 8.89
N CYS A 185 10.34 15.19 9.43
CA CYS A 185 10.64 16.25 10.38
C CYS A 185 11.26 15.71 11.68
N ARG A 186 10.78 14.56 12.17
CA ARG A 186 11.32 13.93 13.39
C ARG A 186 12.74 13.43 13.16
N LEU A 187 12.99 12.70 12.07
CA LEU A 187 14.32 12.22 11.68
C LEU A 187 15.33 13.38 11.61
N GLN A 188 14.97 14.50 10.97
CA GLN A 188 15.85 15.68 10.89
C GLN A 188 16.12 16.35 12.23
N LYS A 189 15.17 16.29 13.18
CA LYS A 189 15.40 16.77 14.56
C LYS A 189 16.38 15.87 15.30
N GLU A 190 16.40 14.58 14.98
CA GLU A 190 17.30 13.57 15.56
C GLU A 190 18.68 13.53 14.88
N GLY A 191 18.88 14.33 13.82
CA GLY A 191 20.16 14.46 13.12
C GLY A 191 20.31 13.53 11.91
N GLU A 192 19.25 12.81 11.55
CA GLU A 192 19.23 11.89 10.42
C GLU A 192 18.96 12.60 9.09
N GLU A 193 19.47 12.02 8.00
CA GLU A 193 19.25 12.50 6.64
C GLU A 193 18.00 11.85 6.02
N VAL A 194 17.16 12.65 5.37
CA VAL A 194 16.02 12.19 4.56
C VAL A 194 16.28 12.62 3.12
N ALA A 195 16.74 11.68 2.29
CA ALA A 195 17.09 11.97 0.89
C ALA A 195 15.85 12.08 -0.01
N LEU A 196 14.75 11.44 0.35
CA LEU A 196 13.49 11.53 -0.40
C LEU A 196 12.30 11.64 0.55
N LEU A 197 11.53 12.70 0.39
CA LEU A 197 10.18 12.82 0.92
C LEU A 197 9.19 12.98 -0.24
N ALA A 198 8.27 12.02 -0.36
CA ALA A 198 7.21 12.03 -1.34
C ALA A 198 5.84 11.87 -0.69
N ALA A 199 4.86 12.63 -1.19
CA ALA A 199 3.48 12.55 -0.76
C ALA A 199 2.57 12.35 -1.98
N MET A 200 1.62 11.43 -1.89
CA MET A 200 0.60 11.20 -2.91
C MET A 200 -0.71 11.75 -2.40
N ASP A 201 -1.21 12.78 -3.07
CA ASP A 201 -2.51 13.38 -2.85
C ASP A 201 -2.82 13.60 -1.35
N ALA A 202 -1.94 14.35 -0.68
CA ALA A 202 -1.99 14.62 0.75
C ALA A 202 -1.84 16.12 1.06
N GLU A 203 -2.31 16.52 2.24
CA GLU A 203 -2.16 17.88 2.80
C GLU A 203 -1.33 17.86 4.09
N PRO A 204 -0.65 18.98 4.43
CA PRO A 204 0.13 19.06 5.67
C PRO A 204 -0.80 19.10 6.90
N THR A 205 -1.96 19.72 6.78
CA THR A 205 -2.98 19.80 7.82
C THR A 205 -4.36 19.57 7.22
N THR A 206 -5.30 19.11 8.04
CA THR A 206 -6.71 19.07 7.66
C THR A 206 -7.17 20.45 7.20
N SER A 207 -7.65 20.57 5.95
CA SER A 207 -8.29 21.80 5.48
C SER A 207 -9.46 22.20 6.39
N PRO A 208 -9.64 23.50 6.70
CA PRO A 208 -10.91 24.02 7.22
C PRO A 208 -12.08 23.74 6.26
N THR A 209 -11.82 23.59 4.95
CA THR A 209 -12.84 23.26 3.94
C THR A 209 -13.13 21.77 3.83
N HIS A 210 -12.31 20.90 4.44
CA HIS A 210 -12.62 19.48 4.59
C HIS A 210 -13.68 19.34 5.69
N ARG A 211 -14.93 19.62 5.32
CA ARG A 211 -16.18 19.49 6.11
C ARG A 211 -15.90 19.08 7.56
N GLU A 212 -15.58 20.07 8.39
CA GLU A 212 -15.17 19.94 9.80
C GLU A 212 -16.14 19.11 10.67
N ASP A 213 -17.32 18.73 10.16
CA ASP A 213 -18.37 18.03 10.90
C ASP A 213 -18.75 16.63 10.38
N ARG A 214 -18.12 16.10 9.32
CA ARG A 214 -18.57 14.81 8.74
C ARG A 214 -17.55 13.69 8.84
N VAL A 215 -17.61 12.96 9.95
CA VAL A 215 -17.03 11.60 10.05
C VAL A 215 -17.68 10.74 8.95
N PRO A 216 -16.88 10.13 8.03
CA PRO A 216 -17.42 9.24 7.03
C PRO A 216 -18.24 8.13 7.67
N THR A 217 -19.39 7.82 7.10
CA THR A 217 -20.20 6.71 7.60
C THR A 217 -19.45 5.39 7.39
N ALA A 218 -19.70 4.38 8.24
CA ALA A 218 -19.12 3.04 8.05
C ALA A 218 -19.34 2.52 6.61
N ARG A 219 -20.47 2.85 5.98
CA ARG A 219 -20.75 2.51 4.58
C ARG A 219 -19.78 3.17 3.59
N GLU A 220 -19.44 4.43 3.78
CA GLU A 220 -18.52 5.15 2.91
C GLU A 220 -17.09 4.63 3.03
N LEU A 221 -16.69 4.22 4.24
CA LEU A 221 -15.41 3.54 4.48
C LEU A 221 -15.37 2.17 3.82
N LEU A 222 -16.44 1.38 3.93
CA LEU A 222 -16.55 0.08 3.24
C LEU A 222 -16.51 0.22 1.72
N LEU A 223 -17.14 1.26 1.16
CA LEU A 223 -17.05 1.58 -0.27
C LEU A 223 -15.64 2.01 -0.68
N GLY A 224 -14.95 2.78 0.17
CA GLY A 224 -13.55 3.15 -0.02
C GLY A 224 -12.65 1.93 -0.08
N LEU A 225 -12.75 1.07 0.93
CA LEU A 225 -12.04 -0.21 0.99
C LEU A 225 -12.28 -1.02 -0.29
N LEU A 226 -13.54 -1.31 -0.63
CA LEU A 226 -13.86 -2.09 -1.84
C LEU A 226 -13.33 -1.43 -3.12
N HIS A 227 -13.38 -0.10 -3.21
CA HIS A 227 -12.82 0.60 -4.35
C HIS A 227 -11.31 0.38 -4.46
N GLU A 228 -10.53 0.46 -3.38
CA GLU A 228 -9.08 0.21 -3.42
C GLU A 228 -8.76 -1.13 -4.12
N PHE A 229 -9.60 -2.14 -3.95
CA PHE A 229 -9.41 -3.48 -4.54
C PHE A 229 -10.07 -3.71 -5.90
N GLY A 230 -10.56 -2.65 -6.55
CA GLY A 230 -11.02 -2.72 -7.94
C GLY A 230 -12.50 -3.03 -8.10
N TYR A 231 -13.27 -2.99 -7.02
CA TYR A 231 -14.71 -3.13 -7.11
C TYR A 231 -15.36 -1.82 -7.59
N ASP A 232 -16.29 -1.95 -8.54
CA ASP A 232 -17.07 -0.82 -9.03
C ASP A 232 -18.09 -0.38 -7.97
N GLN A 233 -17.93 0.87 -7.51
CA GLN A 233 -18.82 1.48 -6.54
C GLN A 233 -20.26 1.59 -7.04
N ARG A 234 -20.50 1.70 -8.35
CA ARG A 234 -21.84 1.86 -8.93
C ARG A 234 -22.71 0.62 -8.77
N GLU A 235 -22.09 -0.55 -8.83
CA GLU A 235 -22.76 -1.83 -8.62
C GLU A 235 -22.98 -2.09 -7.12
N LEU A 236 -22.04 -1.67 -6.27
CA LEU A 236 -22.12 -1.80 -4.82
C LEU A 236 -23.05 -0.79 -4.16
N ALA A 237 -23.29 0.37 -4.79
CA ALA A 237 -24.15 1.42 -4.27
C ALA A 237 -25.62 0.97 -4.12
N LYS A 238 -26.04 -0.07 -4.85
CA LYS A 238 -27.41 -0.58 -4.90
C LYS A 238 -27.74 -1.58 -3.78
N VAL A 239 -26.76 -1.94 -2.93
CA VAL A 239 -26.89 -3.04 -1.96
C VAL A 239 -26.51 -2.56 -0.55
N PRO A 240 -27.16 -3.06 0.53
CA PRO A 240 -26.70 -2.79 1.89
C PRO A 240 -25.28 -3.34 2.13
N LEU A 241 -24.34 -2.46 2.45
CA LEU A 241 -22.96 -2.84 2.77
C LEU A 241 -22.83 -2.99 4.28
N ARG A 242 -22.55 -4.22 4.71
CA ARG A 242 -22.22 -4.59 6.08
C ARG A 242 -20.91 -5.39 6.08
N PRO A 243 -20.09 -5.36 7.14
CA PRO A 243 -18.80 -6.04 7.18
C PRO A 243 -18.86 -7.53 6.79
N ASP A 244 -19.87 -8.25 7.23
CA ASP A 244 -20.14 -9.66 6.88
C ASP A 244 -20.36 -9.87 5.38
N ARG A 245 -21.08 -8.94 4.72
CA ARG A 245 -21.34 -8.99 3.27
C ARG A 245 -20.11 -8.62 2.45
N VAL A 246 -19.31 -7.67 2.94
CA VAL A 246 -18.03 -7.31 2.31
C VAL A 246 -17.08 -8.51 2.39
N ALA A 247 -16.90 -9.11 3.56
CA ALA A 247 -16.11 -10.34 3.71
C ALA A 247 -16.61 -11.47 2.80
N ALA A 248 -17.93 -11.65 2.69
CA ALA A 248 -18.51 -12.67 1.80
C ALA A 248 -18.28 -12.39 0.30
N LEU A 249 -18.32 -11.12 -0.12
CA LEU A 249 -18.02 -10.71 -1.50
C LEU A 249 -16.55 -10.98 -1.84
N LEU A 250 -15.63 -10.58 -0.95
CA LEU A 250 -14.20 -10.84 -1.08
C LEU A 250 -13.92 -12.35 -1.16
N ARG A 251 -14.59 -13.15 -0.32
CA ARG A 251 -14.51 -14.63 -0.36
C ARG A 251 -14.94 -15.22 -1.69
N ARG A 252 -16.10 -14.81 -2.19
CA ARG A 252 -16.72 -15.39 -3.38
C ARG A 252 -15.86 -15.20 -4.63
N GLU A 253 -15.13 -14.10 -4.70
CA GLU A 253 -14.34 -13.75 -5.88
C GLU A 253 -12.93 -14.36 -5.91
N GLY A 254 -12.54 -15.10 -4.86
CA GLY A 254 -11.21 -15.72 -4.79
C GLY A 254 -10.07 -14.71 -4.78
N SER A 255 -10.32 -13.46 -4.33
CA SER A 255 -9.26 -12.48 -4.10
C SER A 255 -8.34 -12.96 -2.97
N ALA A 256 -7.09 -12.49 -2.88
CA ALA A 256 -6.28 -12.87 -1.72
C ALA A 256 -6.86 -12.29 -0.42
N MET A 257 -7.73 -11.28 -0.53
CA MET A 257 -8.53 -10.77 0.57
C MET A 257 -9.74 -11.62 0.97
N ALA A 258 -10.00 -12.75 0.31
CA ALA A 258 -11.03 -13.71 0.72
C ALA A 258 -10.92 -14.11 2.20
N TYR A 259 -9.76 -13.94 2.81
CA TYR A 259 -9.46 -14.34 4.17
C TYR A 259 -9.61 -13.20 5.20
N LEU A 260 -10.02 -11.99 4.78
CA LEU A 260 -10.41 -10.93 5.71
C LEU A 260 -11.72 -11.30 6.39
N GLU A 261 -11.61 -11.71 7.65
CA GLU A 261 -12.77 -11.86 8.53
C GLU A 261 -13.48 -10.53 8.82
N PRO A 262 -14.78 -10.56 9.18
CA PRO A 262 -15.52 -9.35 9.54
C PRO A 262 -14.86 -8.50 10.63
N SER A 263 -14.10 -9.12 11.55
CA SER A 263 -13.34 -8.41 12.59
C SER A 263 -12.27 -7.48 12.01
N HIS A 264 -11.56 -7.91 10.96
CA HIS A 264 -10.54 -7.07 10.30
C HIS A 264 -11.17 -5.86 9.62
N ILE A 265 -12.37 -6.05 9.02
CA ILE A 265 -13.09 -4.96 8.38
C ILE A 265 -13.55 -3.91 9.43
N HIS A 266 -13.94 -4.34 10.63
CA HIS A 266 -14.22 -3.41 11.73
C HIS A 266 -12.95 -2.70 12.19
N ALA A 267 -11.84 -3.42 12.34
CA ALA A 267 -10.55 -2.84 12.73
C ALA A 267 -10.11 -1.74 11.76
N VAL A 268 -10.27 -1.92 10.45
CA VAL A 268 -9.98 -0.88 9.45
C VAL A 268 -10.82 0.39 9.66
N ILE A 269 -12.10 0.25 10.03
CA ILE A 269 -12.98 1.38 10.32
C ILE A 269 -12.53 2.12 11.60
N ASP A 270 -12.16 1.38 12.64
CA ASP A 270 -11.69 1.94 13.90
C ASP A 270 -10.35 2.67 13.72
N VAL A 271 -9.41 2.04 13.00
CA VAL A 271 -8.12 2.62 12.62
C VAL A 271 -8.32 3.88 11.79
N TYR A 272 -9.21 3.86 10.79
CA TYR A 272 -9.52 5.07 10.02
C TYR A 272 -10.03 6.20 10.90
N THR A 273 -10.98 5.90 11.80
CA THR A 273 -11.53 6.89 12.72
C THR A 273 -10.45 7.48 13.63
N ASN A 274 -9.56 6.63 14.14
CA ASN A 274 -8.43 7.03 14.96
C ASN A 274 -7.43 7.92 14.20
N ASN A 275 -7.07 7.54 12.99
CA ASN A 275 -6.12 8.29 12.16
C ASN A 275 -6.68 9.67 11.79
N GLN A 276 -7.96 9.76 11.44
CA GLN A 276 -8.61 11.07 11.23
C GLN A 276 -8.62 11.91 12.51
N ARG A 277 -8.85 11.29 13.67
CA ARG A 277 -8.80 12.00 14.96
C ARG A 277 -7.42 12.55 15.26
N ALA A 278 -6.37 11.79 14.97
CA ALA A 278 -4.98 12.18 15.20
C ALA A 278 -4.58 13.45 14.44
N MET A 279 -5.21 13.73 13.30
CA MET A 279 -4.92 14.95 12.54
C MET A 279 -5.57 16.22 13.12
N TYR A 280 -6.62 16.10 13.95
CA TYR A 280 -7.27 17.29 14.51
C TYR A 280 -6.35 18.00 15.50
N GLY A 281 -6.05 19.27 15.21
CA GLY A 281 -5.16 20.08 16.05
C GLY A 281 -3.68 19.69 15.94
N TYR A 282 -3.31 18.83 14.99
CA TYR A 282 -1.90 18.57 14.69
C TYR A 282 -1.28 19.78 13.99
N GLU A 283 -0.15 20.25 14.51
CA GLU A 283 0.66 21.31 13.93
C GLU A 283 1.91 20.70 13.27
N PRO A 284 2.04 20.73 11.94
CA PRO A 284 3.15 20.09 11.26
C PRO A 284 4.47 20.81 11.53
N GLY A 285 5.55 20.01 11.56
CA GLY A 285 6.91 20.55 11.59
C GLY A 285 7.30 21.22 10.27
N VAL A 286 8.55 21.71 10.22
CA VAL A 286 9.14 22.24 8.99
C VAL A 286 10.21 21.26 8.51
N PHE A 287 10.03 20.72 7.31
CA PHE A 287 10.98 19.82 6.66
C PHE A 287 12.03 20.62 5.88
N ARG A 288 13.29 20.24 6.06
CA ARG A 288 14.45 20.83 5.38
C ARG A 288 14.82 20.03 4.13
N GLY A 289 14.19 20.33 3.00
CA GLY A 289 14.44 19.66 1.74
C GLY A 289 13.31 19.89 0.76
N ASP A 290 13.37 19.19 -0.37
CA ASP A 290 12.33 19.21 -1.40
C ASP A 290 11.21 18.22 -1.05
N LEU A 291 9.96 18.56 -1.37
CA LEU A 291 8.82 17.67 -1.32
C LEU A 291 8.41 17.28 -2.74
N HIS A 292 8.32 15.98 -3.02
CA HIS A 292 7.71 15.48 -4.25
C HIS A 292 6.22 15.18 -4.02
N LEU A 293 5.34 16.06 -4.49
CA LEU A 293 3.90 15.93 -4.33
C LEU A 293 3.27 15.37 -5.60
N PHE A 294 2.71 14.17 -5.55
CA PHE A 294 1.93 13.58 -6.63
C PHE A 294 0.46 13.95 -6.45
N ALA A 295 -0.07 14.88 -7.25
CA ALA A 295 -1.42 15.41 -7.10
C ALA A 295 -2.38 14.79 -8.12
N ALA A 296 -3.51 14.27 -7.63
CA ALA A 296 -4.61 13.83 -8.47
C ALA A 296 -5.37 15.05 -9.01
N VAL A 297 -5.57 15.12 -10.33
CA VAL A 297 -6.17 16.30 -11.00
C VAL A 297 -7.47 16.00 -11.75
N ASP A 298 -8.15 14.89 -11.46
CA ASP A 298 -9.47 14.61 -12.03
C ASP A 298 -10.59 14.97 -11.03
N ASP A 299 -11.58 15.70 -11.54
CA ASP A 299 -12.54 16.53 -10.78
C ASP A 299 -13.75 15.74 -10.25
N ALA A 300 -13.75 14.42 -10.39
CA ALA A 300 -14.91 13.60 -10.02
C ALA A 300 -15.22 13.60 -8.51
N ASP A 301 -14.29 14.08 -7.66
CA ASP A 301 -14.41 14.14 -6.21
C ASP A 301 -14.66 15.58 -5.66
N ASP A 302 -14.75 16.62 -6.51
CA ASP A 302 -14.96 18.05 -6.13
C ASP A 302 -13.96 18.62 -5.08
N VAL A 303 -12.82 17.96 -4.88
CA VAL A 303 -11.79 18.35 -3.91
C VAL A 303 -10.43 18.37 -4.61
N TRP A 304 -9.93 19.58 -4.86
CA TRP A 304 -8.58 19.80 -5.36
C TRP A 304 -7.65 20.11 -4.19
N LEU A 305 -6.55 19.38 -4.13
CA LEU A 305 -5.45 19.76 -3.26
C LEU A 305 -4.78 21.02 -3.79
N ASP A 306 -4.57 21.99 -2.91
CA ASP A 306 -3.75 23.17 -3.22
C ASP A 306 -2.31 22.91 -2.75
N PRO A 307 -1.36 22.67 -3.68
CA PRO A 307 0.03 22.42 -3.33
C PRO A 307 0.67 23.56 -2.53
N SER A 308 0.17 24.80 -2.68
CA SER A 308 0.72 25.95 -1.97
C SER A 308 0.58 25.84 -0.45
N ARG A 309 -0.35 25.00 0.04
CA ARG A 309 -0.52 24.73 1.47
C ARG A 309 0.68 24.06 2.13
N TRP A 310 1.52 23.38 1.36
CA TRP A 310 2.78 22.80 1.85
C TRP A 310 3.90 23.83 2.05
N THR A 311 3.83 24.99 1.38
CA THR A 311 4.88 26.02 1.40
C THR A 311 5.34 26.42 2.80
N PRO A 312 4.47 26.60 3.82
CA PRO A 312 4.93 26.95 5.17
C PRO A 312 5.73 25.84 5.88
N TYR A 313 5.63 24.60 5.41
CA TYR A 313 6.14 23.40 6.09
C TYR A 313 7.33 22.76 5.36
N ILE A 314 7.77 23.35 4.25
CA ILE A 314 8.86 22.88 3.40
C ILE A 314 9.79 24.06 3.13
N THR A 315 11.10 23.90 3.38
CA THR A 315 12.08 24.98 3.10
C THR A 315 12.66 24.92 1.69
N GLY A 316 12.63 23.75 1.05
CA GLY A 316 13.04 23.57 -0.35
C GLY A 316 11.87 23.77 -1.31
N GLU A 317 11.93 23.10 -2.46
CA GLU A 317 10.91 23.16 -3.49
C GLU A 317 9.78 22.15 -3.25
N VAL A 318 8.53 22.60 -3.37
CA VAL A 318 7.37 21.69 -3.49
C VAL A 318 7.18 21.35 -4.97
N ARG A 319 7.75 20.20 -5.39
CA ARG A 319 7.69 19.71 -6.77
C ARG A 319 6.41 18.92 -7.00
N THR A 320 5.45 19.54 -7.66
CA THR A 320 4.16 18.92 -7.97
C THR A 320 4.20 18.12 -9.27
N HIS A 321 3.75 16.87 -9.22
CA HIS A 321 3.57 15.95 -10.34
C HIS A 321 2.07 15.68 -10.50
N SER A 322 1.42 16.29 -11.48
CA SER A 322 -0.01 16.13 -11.71
C SER A 322 -0.33 14.83 -12.45
N LEU A 323 -1.26 14.04 -11.92
CA LEU A 323 -1.69 12.76 -12.47
C LEU A 323 -3.17 12.81 -12.85
N ALA A 324 -3.47 12.40 -14.08
CA ALA A 324 -4.84 12.35 -14.62
C ALA A 324 -5.65 11.18 -13.99
N CYS A 325 -5.97 11.33 -12.72
CA CYS A 325 -6.72 10.40 -11.90
C CYS A 325 -7.40 11.15 -10.75
N THR A 326 -8.28 10.45 -10.04
CA THR A 326 -8.89 10.92 -8.79
C THR A 326 -8.05 10.51 -7.57
N HIS A 327 -8.32 11.10 -6.40
CA HIS A 327 -7.69 10.73 -5.11
C HIS A 327 -7.69 9.22 -4.88
N ARG A 328 -8.82 8.57 -5.17
CA ARG A 328 -9.02 7.13 -4.95
C ARG A 328 -8.34 6.26 -6.01
N SER A 329 -8.18 6.77 -7.23
CA SER A 329 -7.63 6.00 -8.35
C SER A 329 -6.12 6.20 -8.53
N ILE A 330 -5.49 7.12 -7.79
CA ILE A 330 -4.02 7.32 -7.79
C ILE A 330 -3.24 6.07 -7.39
N VAL A 331 -3.82 5.19 -6.56
CA VAL A 331 -3.22 3.91 -6.15
C VAL A 331 -3.45 2.78 -7.15
N ARG A 332 -4.08 3.07 -8.30
CA ARG A 332 -4.21 2.11 -9.41
C ARG A 332 -2.89 1.95 -10.13
N ARG A 333 -2.76 0.81 -10.82
CA ARG A 333 -1.57 0.47 -11.59
C ARG A 333 -1.07 1.56 -12.53
N GLY A 334 -1.97 2.23 -13.26
CA GLY A 334 -1.60 3.26 -14.23
C GLY A 334 -0.83 4.41 -13.56
N PRO A 335 -1.49 5.19 -12.68
CA PRO A 335 -0.83 6.25 -11.95
C PRO A 335 0.34 5.76 -11.08
N MET A 336 0.24 4.60 -10.44
CA MET A 336 1.36 4.04 -9.64
C MET A 336 2.59 3.67 -10.49
N ALA A 337 2.41 3.29 -11.75
CA ALA A 337 3.52 3.05 -12.66
C ALA A 337 4.22 4.37 -13.04
N GLU A 338 3.45 5.44 -13.27
CA GLU A 338 3.99 6.78 -13.53
C GLU A 338 4.73 7.34 -12.31
N ILE A 339 4.14 7.21 -11.11
CA ILE A 339 4.79 7.54 -9.83
C ILE A 339 6.10 6.76 -9.69
N ALA A 340 6.08 5.44 -9.91
CA ALA A 340 7.28 4.62 -9.82
C ALA A 340 8.39 5.05 -10.80
N GLN A 341 8.04 5.44 -12.02
CA GLN A 341 9.01 5.97 -12.99
C GLN A 341 9.68 7.25 -12.50
N ILE A 342 8.90 8.16 -11.90
CA ILE A 342 9.42 9.38 -11.30
C ILE A 342 10.32 9.04 -10.10
N LEU A 343 9.87 8.19 -9.18
CA LEU A 343 10.66 7.75 -8.02
C LEU A 343 11.99 7.08 -8.42
N ASN A 344 11.99 6.27 -9.48
CA ASN A 344 13.22 5.66 -10.00
C ASN A 344 14.24 6.70 -10.48
N SER A 345 13.80 7.87 -10.95
CA SER A 345 14.71 8.95 -11.37
C SER A 345 15.27 9.77 -10.21
N LEU A 346 14.62 9.71 -9.03
CA LEU A 346 15.01 10.44 -7.82
C LEU A 346 15.93 9.63 -6.89
N THR A 347 16.02 8.32 -7.11
CA THR A 347 16.75 7.36 -6.26
C THR A 347 18.00 6.79 -6.95
N VAL A 348 18.51 7.52 -7.96
CA VAL A 348 19.70 7.13 -8.76
C VAL A 348 20.98 7.44 -8.01
#